data_AF-A0A7S1TLZ7-F1
#
_entry.id   AF-A0A7S1TLZ7-F1
#
_cell.length_a   1.000
_cell.length_b   1.000
_cell.length_c   1.000
_cell.angle_alpha   90.00
_cell.angle_beta   90.00
_cell.angle_gamma   90.00
#
_symmetry.space_group_name_H-M   'P 1'
#
loop_
_entity.id
_entity.type
_entity.pdbx_description
1 polymer ?
#
loop_
_entity_poly.entity_id
_entity_poly.type
_entity_poly.pdbx_seq_one_letter_code
_entity_poly.pdbx_strand_id
1 'polypeptide(L)'
;MWGWDYCFVFAGDARLEDSSDEEAATPRAKRDAERARMLATLRQAGFVTSQITSRDAEKILLRFSLPEHVMKHKAEHLQFRVKLKDEYGGGYLGYALERDSCYVNDESVVRGEPYFTSAQRVQITRAVLALDDSEGCGLNLAVEQYKKHILAAFAFHYKPEQRALVRDAVWDQWWNPFWNPPFDSLERYLGSELGLYFAFVAYLGRLLWIVTFFGIPVYIVFLLKVDDRVTSALNLMYSVVMGLWSAVFIELWKRRNADINLRWGTVHLDFDEADSARPEFSGDLMAGFYFERGFVKLEDLLDKRLKEEAEAKAIMPEEGGRNDADTCAADNANTHDVVAQDDVAEATVVLSERDRSRIEACRRFDIPMNKYYPSSKRTRTMIVSALLTVFFAVCAVAAQVVLLYFRDDIVEGLPPAAAILPGLINGVIIVVLDITWGILSTWITNRENHRS
;
A
#
# COMPACT_ATOMS: atom_id res chain seq x y z
N MET A 1 -0.49 -5.07 -30.29
CA MET A 1 -0.25 -6.09 -29.24
C MET A 1 0.09 -5.36 -27.97
N TRP A 2 -0.65 -5.64 -26.90
CA TRP A 2 -0.36 -5.11 -25.57
C TRP A 2 1.05 -5.52 -25.12
N GLY A 3 1.71 -4.66 -24.34
CA GLY A 3 3.08 -4.85 -23.88
C GLY A 3 3.17 -5.76 -22.65
N TRP A 4 4.27 -5.62 -21.90
CA TRP A 4 4.46 -6.28 -20.60
C TRP A 4 3.70 -5.53 -19.51
N ASP A 5 3.12 -6.25 -18.53
CA ASP A 5 2.35 -5.64 -17.44
C ASP A 5 3.27 -5.28 -16.24
N TYR A 6 4.17 -6.20 -15.85
CA TYR A 6 4.94 -6.09 -14.62
C TYR A 6 6.42 -6.47 -14.81
N CYS A 7 7.27 -5.99 -13.91
CA CYS A 7 8.72 -6.25 -13.91
C CYS A 7 9.26 -6.50 -12.51
N PHE A 8 10.04 -7.57 -12.35
CA PHE A 8 10.92 -7.78 -11.19
C PHE A 8 12.35 -7.44 -11.55
N VAL A 9 13.02 -6.76 -10.63
CA VAL A 9 14.44 -6.43 -10.73
C VAL A 9 15.20 -7.28 -9.72
N PHE A 10 16.12 -8.10 -10.21
CA PHE A 10 17.03 -8.88 -9.40
C PHE A 10 18.45 -8.30 -9.48
N ALA A 11 19.26 -8.57 -8.46
CA ALA A 11 20.70 -8.32 -8.53
C ALA A 11 21.32 -9.25 -9.58
N GLY A 12 22.12 -8.69 -10.48
CA GLY A 12 22.91 -9.42 -11.46
C GLY A 12 24.33 -9.71 -10.95
N ASP A 13 25.13 -10.32 -11.82
CA ASP A 13 26.39 -10.97 -11.44
C ASP A 13 27.65 -10.12 -11.67
N ALA A 14 27.54 -8.93 -12.28
CA ALA A 14 28.68 -8.15 -12.76
C ALA A 14 29.71 -7.69 -11.70
N ARG A 15 29.41 -7.79 -10.40
CA ARG A 15 30.32 -7.37 -9.31
C ARG A 15 31.10 -8.51 -8.65
N LEU A 16 30.91 -9.76 -9.07
CA LEU A 16 31.42 -10.95 -8.36
C LEU A 16 32.39 -11.81 -9.20
N GLU A 17 32.74 -11.40 -10.42
CA GLU A 17 33.74 -12.12 -11.22
C GLU A 17 35.19 -11.95 -10.68
N ASP A 18 35.45 -10.94 -9.84
CA ASP A 18 36.78 -10.68 -9.26
C ASP A 18 37.02 -11.30 -7.87
N SER A 19 36.01 -11.89 -7.22
CA SER A 19 36.19 -12.55 -5.91
C SER A 19 36.12 -14.07 -6.06
N SER A 20 37.27 -14.72 -6.18
CA SER A 20 37.46 -16.18 -6.15
C SER A 20 37.23 -16.80 -4.77
N ASP A 21 36.32 -16.23 -3.96
CA ASP A 21 36.08 -16.63 -2.58
C ASP A 21 34.90 -17.60 -2.50
N GLU A 22 35.14 -18.83 -2.03
CA GLU A 22 34.11 -19.86 -1.83
C GLU A 22 32.95 -19.39 -0.91
N GLU A 23 33.20 -18.43 -0.01
CA GLU A 23 32.18 -17.82 0.85
C GLU A 23 31.15 -16.96 0.09
N ALA A 24 31.49 -16.41 -1.08
CA ALA A 24 30.56 -15.64 -1.91
C ALA A 24 29.66 -16.53 -2.79
N ALA A 25 30.00 -17.81 -2.95
CA ALA A 25 29.26 -18.77 -3.78
C ALA A 25 27.93 -19.20 -3.13
N THR A 26 27.90 -19.36 -1.81
CA THR A 26 26.71 -19.80 -1.06
C THR A 26 25.53 -18.79 -1.15
N PRO A 27 25.72 -17.48 -0.94
CA PRO A 27 24.64 -16.50 -1.11
C PRO A 27 24.24 -16.27 -2.57
N ARG A 28 25.13 -16.54 -3.54
CA ARG A 28 24.78 -16.53 -4.97
C ARG A 28 23.85 -17.69 -5.32
N ALA A 29 24.21 -18.91 -4.93
CA ALA A 29 23.38 -20.09 -5.15
C ALA A 29 21.99 -19.94 -4.52
N LYS A 30 21.89 -19.37 -3.30
CA LYS A 30 20.59 -19.09 -2.66
C LYS A 30 19.76 -18.11 -3.50
N ARG A 31 20.34 -16.99 -3.97
CA ARG A 31 19.64 -15.99 -4.81
C ARG A 31 19.17 -16.59 -6.14
N ASP A 32 20.02 -17.39 -6.78
CA ASP A 32 19.69 -18.04 -8.05
C ASP A 32 18.59 -19.10 -7.88
N ALA A 33 18.61 -19.86 -6.77
CA ALA A 33 17.57 -20.82 -6.42
C ALA A 33 16.22 -20.12 -6.17
N GLU A 34 16.20 -19.03 -5.40
CA GLU A 34 14.96 -18.24 -5.17
C GLU A 34 14.42 -17.65 -6.47
N ARG A 35 15.30 -17.11 -7.33
CA ARG A 35 14.88 -16.61 -8.65
C ARG A 35 14.28 -17.73 -9.51
N ALA A 36 14.91 -18.91 -9.52
CA ALA A 36 14.42 -20.06 -10.27
C ALA A 36 13.06 -20.55 -9.74
N ARG A 37 12.89 -20.55 -8.42
CA ARG A 37 11.61 -20.83 -7.77
C ARG A 37 10.53 -19.84 -8.20
N MET A 38 10.77 -18.53 -8.08
CA MET A 38 9.82 -17.49 -8.50
C MET A 38 9.45 -17.63 -9.98
N LEU A 39 10.42 -17.93 -10.85
CA LEU A 39 10.19 -18.17 -12.27
C LEU A 39 9.30 -19.40 -12.52
N ALA A 40 9.53 -20.49 -11.79
CA ALA A 40 8.73 -21.70 -11.89
C ALA A 40 7.28 -21.42 -11.45
N THR A 41 7.11 -20.74 -10.32
CA THR A 41 5.80 -20.35 -9.78
C THR A 41 5.03 -19.43 -10.74
N LEU A 42 5.69 -18.41 -11.31
CA LEU A 42 5.06 -17.53 -12.31
C LEU A 42 4.60 -18.31 -13.55
N ARG A 43 5.41 -19.26 -14.03
CA ARG A 43 5.03 -20.10 -15.17
C ARG A 43 3.88 -21.04 -14.84
N GLN A 44 3.85 -21.60 -13.63
CA GLN A 44 2.77 -22.44 -13.14
C GLN A 44 1.44 -21.68 -13.08
N ALA A 45 1.46 -20.42 -12.62
CA ALA A 45 0.28 -19.56 -12.57
C ALA A 45 -0.21 -19.07 -13.96
N GLY A 46 0.53 -19.36 -15.04
CA GLY A 46 0.16 -19.02 -16.41
C GLY A 46 0.71 -17.69 -16.93
N PHE A 47 1.71 -17.09 -16.25
CA PHE A 47 2.38 -15.88 -16.73
C PHE A 47 3.32 -16.17 -17.90
N VAL A 48 3.28 -15.32 -18.92
CA VAL A 48 4.31 -15.27 -19.94
C VAL A 48 5.49 -14.49 -19.37
N THR A 49 6.68 -15.09 -19.37
CA THR A 49 7.89 -14.53 -18.74
C THR A 49 8.97 -14.26 -19.78
N SER A 50 9.68 -13.15 -19.64
CA SER A 50 10.85 -12.79 -20.44
C SER A 50 11.92 -12.18 -19.55
N GLN A 51 13.12 -12.75 -19.59
CA GLN A 51 14.27 -12.28 -18.85
C GLN A 51 15.19 -11.45 -19.77
N ILE A 52 15.62 -10.30 -19.29
CA ILE A 52 16.63 -9.44 -19.92
C ILE A 52 17.70 -9.12 -18.88
N THR A 53 18.96 -9.17 -19.28
CA THR A 53 20.06 -8.64 -18.50
C THR A 53 20.30 -7.17 -18.84
N SER A 54 20.58 -6.36 -17.81
CA SER A 54 21.03 -4.97 -18.03
C SER A 54 22.32 -4.97 -18.87
N ARG A 55 22.57 -3.87 -19.57
CA ARG A 55 23.81 -3.69 -20.37
C ARG A 55 25.07 -3.87 -19.51
N ASP A 56 25.00 -3.41 -18.26
CA ASP A 56 26.11 -3.50 -17.30
C ASP A 56 26.15 -4.85 -16.56
N ALA A 57 25.25 -5.79 -16.88
CA ALA A 57 25.06 -7.08 -16.20
C ALA A 57 24.86 -7.02 -14.67
N GLU A 58 24.77 -5.83 -14.08
CA GLU A 58 24.53 -5.62 -12.64
C GLU A 58 23.10 -5.96 -12.21
N LYS A 59 22.15 -6.03 -13.15
CA LYS A 59 20.72 -6.23 -12.86
C LYS A 59 20.10 -7.17 -13.87
N ILE A 60 19.21 -8.00 -13.38
CA ILE A 60 18.40 -8.91 -14.19
C ILE A 60 16.95 -8.43 -14.10
N LEU A 61 16.34 -8.16 -15.25
CA LEU A 61 14.96 -7.72 -15.38
C LEU A 61 14.11 -8.89 -15.84
N LEU A 62 13.18 -9.32 -14.99
CA LEU A 62 12.18 -10.31 -15.32
C LEU A 62 10.87 -9.60 -15.62
N ARG A 63 10.48 -9.57 -16.88
CA ARG A 63 9.22 -8.99 -17.35
C ARG A 63 8.20 -10.10 -17.49
N PHE A 64 6.98 -9.84 -17.06
CA PHE A 64 5.90 -10.80 -17.20
C PHE A 64 4.55 -10.14 -17.41
N SER A 65 3.64 -10.90 -17.99
CA SER A 65 2.29 -10.48 -18.33
C SER A 65 1.37 -11.69 -18.42
N LEU A 66 0.09 -11.49 -18.10
CA LEU A 66 -0.95 -12.50 -18.31
C LEU A 66 -1.57 -12.31 -19.70
N PRO A 67 -1.66 -13.38 -20.50
CA PRO A 67 -2.49 -13.37 -21.71
C PRO A 67 -3.94 -13.04 -21.35
N GLU A 68 -4.65 -12.37 -22.25
CA GLU A 68 -6.00 -11.84 -21.97
C GLU A 68 -7.01 -12.94 -21.58
N HIS A 69 -6.98 -14.10 -22.24
CA HIS A 69 -7.86 -15.22 -21.90
C HIS A 69 -7.58 -15.80 -20.50
N VAL A 70 -6.30 -15.93 -20.12
CA VAL A 70 -5.91 -16.38 -18.77
C VAL A 70 -6.32 -15.32 -17.75
N MET A 71 -6.11 -14.04 -18.07
CA MET A 71 -6.48 -12.93 -17.18
C MET A 71 -7.98 -12.90 -16.91
N LYS A 72 -8.83 -13.19 -17.90
CA LYS A 72 -10.29 -13.30 -17.70
C LYS A 72 -10.65 -14.45 -16.74
N HIS A 73 -10.05 -15.63 -16.93
CA HIS A 73 -10.26 -16.77 -16.02
C HIS A 73 -9.81 -16.45 -14.58
N LYS A 74 -8.63 -15.82 -14.43
CA LYS A 74 -8.12 -15.40 -13.12
C LYS A 74 -9.00 -14.31 -12.48
N ALA A 75 -9.52 -13.38 -13.26
CA ALA A 75 -10.44 -12.36 -12.79
C ALA A 75 -11.76 -12.96 -12.26
N GLU A 76 -12.26 -14.03 -12.90
CA GLU A 76 -13.43 -14.77 -12.44
C GLU A 76 -13.14 -15.54 -11.14
N HIS A 77 -11.99 -16.22 -11.07
CA HIS A 77 -11.56 -16.90 -9.84
C HIS A 77 -11.43 -15.91 -8.67
N LEU A 78 -10.85 -14.73 -8.89
CA LEU A 78 -10.71 -13.66 -7.90
C LEU A 78 -12.02 -12.93 -7.60
N GLN A 79 -13.12 -13.22 -8.31
CA GLN A 79 -14.37 -12.46 -8.26
C GLN A 79 -14.12 -10.94 -8.44
N PHE A 80 -13.20 -10.59 -9.32
CA PHE A 80 -12.77 -9.21 -9.54
C PHE A 80 -13.96 -8.35 -9.94
N ARG A 81 -14.20 -7.26 -9.23
CA ARG A 81 -15.41 -6.46 -9.44
C ARG A 81 -15.27 -5.55 -10.64
N VAL A 82 -16.16 -5.72 -11.61
CA VAL A 82 -16.20 -4.91 -12.84
C VAL A 82 -17.55 -4.20 -12.94
N LYS A 83 -17.54 -3.01 -13.53
CA LYS A 83 -18.75 -2.21 -13.72
C LYS A 83 -19.62 -2.78 -14.84
N LEU A 84 -20.90 -2.97 -14.56
CA LEU A 84 -21.93 -3.35 -15.53
C LEU A 84 -22.31 -2.16 -16.41
N LYS A 85 -22.74 -2.43 -17.65
CA LYS A 85 -23.36 -1.40 -18.51
C LYS A 85 -24.62 -0.87 -17.84
N ASP A 86 -24.96 0.38 -18.13
CA ASP A 86 -26.14 1.05 -17.54
C ASP A 86 -27.45 0.31 -17.84
N GLU A 87 -27.52 -0.40 -18.98
CA GLU A 87 -28.63 -1.26 -19.38
C GLU A 87 -28.91 -2.41 -18.38
N TYR A 88 -27.88 -2.89 -17.69
CA TYR A 88 -27.95 -3.97 -16.70
C TYR A 88 -27.92 -3.44 -15.25
N GLY A 89 -28.13 -2.13 -15.05
CA GLY A 89 -28.22 -1.50 -13.74
C GLY A 89 -26.97 -0.74 -13.28
N GLY A 90 -25.87 -0.74 -14.06
CA GLY A 90 -24.71 0.16 -13.84
C GLY A 90 -23.87 -0.10 -12.57
N GLY A 91 -24.19 -1.14 -11.80
CA GLY A 91 -23.50 -1.51 -10.56
C GLY A 91 -22.20 -2.26 -10.78
N TYR A 92 -21.48 -2.53 -9.69
CA TYR A 92 -20.29 -3.38 -9.69
C TYR A 92 -20.67 -4.81 -9.32
N LEU A 93 -20.22 -5.77 -10.13
CA LEU A 93 -20.44 -7.19 -9.90
C LEU A 93 -19.13 -7.95 -10.11
N GLY A 94 -18.97 -9.08 -9.40
CA GLY A 94 -17.88 -10.01 -9.67
C GLY A 94 -17.84 -10.40 -11.14
N TYR A 95 -16.65 -10.43 -11.71
CA TYR A 95 -16.43 -10.79 -13.10
C TYR A 95 -16.80 -12.27 -13.33
N ALA A 96 -17.55 -12.52 -14.39
CA ALA A 96 -17.91 -13.86 -14.84
C ALA A 96 -17.70 -13.95 -16.34
N LEU A 97 -17.02 -15.00 -16.80
CA LEU A 97 -16.65 -15.15 -18.20
C LEU A 97 -17.89 -15.28 -19.10
N GLU A 98 -18.94 -15.93 -18.61
CA GLU A 98 -20.22 -16.09 -19.32
C GLU A 98 -20.93 -14.75 -19.59
N ARG A 99 -20.64 -13.73 -18.78
CA ARG A 99 -21.31 -12.42 -18.81
C ARG A 99 -20.43 -11.31 -19.38
N ASP A 100 -19.40 -11.66 -20.14
CA ASP A 100 -18.38 -10.73 -20.65
C ASP A 100 -18.97 -9.49 -21.35
N SER A 101 -20.09 -9.67 -22.08
CA SER A 101 -20.82 -8.64 -22.83
C SER A 101 -21.67 -7.70 -21.97
N CYS A 102 -21.96 -8.06 -20.71
CA CYS A 102 -22.75 -7.23 -19.78
C CYS A 102 -21.92 -6.12 -19.13
N TYR A 103 -20.59 -6.22 -19.15
CA TYR A 103 -19.69 -5.27 -18.51
C TYR A 103 -19.32 -4.11 -19.45
N VAL A 104 -19.02 -2.95 -18.87
CA VAL A 104 -18.59 -1.75 -19.62
C VAL A 104 -17.31 -2.01 -20.43
N ASN A 105 -16.46 -2.90 -19.95
CA ASN A 105 -15.21 -3.33 -20.58
C ASN A 105 -15.41 -3.95 -21.98
N ASP A 106 -16.59 -4.49 -22.29
CA ASP A 106 -16.88 -4.97 -23.65
C ASP A 106 -16.87 -3.82 -24.69
N GLU A 107 -17.24 -2.60 -24.26
CA GLU A 107 -17.19 -1.43 -25.14
C GLU A 107 -15.77 -1.03 -25.54
N SER A 108 -14.75 -1.33 -24.71
CA SER A 108 -13.35 -1.05 -25.06
C SER A 108 -12.88 -1.98 -26.17
N VAL A 109 -13.31 -3.25 -26.14
CA VAL A 109 -13.01 -4.22 -27.20
C VAL A 109 -13.62 -3.79 -28.54
N VAL A 110 -14.86 -3.28 -28.52
CA VAL A 110 -15.51 -2.72 -29.72
C VAL A 110 -14.71 -1.53 -30.30
N ARG A 111 -14.01 -0.76 -29.44
CA ARG A 111 -13.11 0.34 -29.86
C ARG A 111 -11.72 -0.12 -30.30
N GLY A 112 -11.42 -1.41 -30.23
CA GLY A 112 -10.10 -1.98 -30.52
C GLY A 112 -9.08 -1.82 -29.39
N GLU A 113 -9.54 -1.52 -28.18
CA GLU A 113 -8.74 -1.47 -26.96
C GLU A 113 -8.80 -2.83 -26.22
N PRO A 114 -7.85 -3.13 -25.32
CA PRO A 114 -7.92 -4.33 -24.49
C PRO A 114 -9.17 -4.32 -23.60
N TYR A 115 -9.68 -5.51 -23.27
CA TYR A 115 -10.85 -5.63 -22.40
C TYR A 115 -10.61 -5.02 -21.01
N PHE A 116 -9.50 -5.34 -20.35
CA PHE A 116 -9.15 -4.77 -19.05
C PHE A 116 -8.34 -3.49 -19.20
N THR A 117 -8.62 -2.49 -18.36
CA THR A 117 -7.86 -1.23 -18.33
C THR A 117 -6.44 -1.45 -17.80
N SER A 118 -5.54 -0.49 -18.08
CA SER A 118 -4.17 -0.52 -17.56
C SER A 118 -4.10 -0.78 -16.04
N ALA A 119 -4.92 -0.08 -15.25
CA ALA A 119 -4.96 -0.26 -13.80
C ALA A 119 -5.52 -1.64 -13.39
N GLN A 120 -6.62 -2.08 -14.01
CA GLN A 120 -7.24 -3.37 -13.72
C GLN A 120 -6.29 -4.54 -14.01
N ARG A 121 -5.55 -4.48 -15.12
CA ARG A 121 -4.54 -5.50 -15.46
C ARG A 121 -3.46 -5.62 -14.38
N VAL A 122 -3.00 -4.48 -13.86
CA VAL A 122 -2.00 -4.44 -12.78
C VAL A 122 -2.59 -4.95 -11.47
N GLN A 123 -3.84 -4.58 -11.13
CA GLN A 123 -4.54 -5.06 -9.95
C GLN A 123 -4.74 -6.57 -9.99
N ILE A 124 -5.25 -7.12 -11.09
CA ILE A 124 -5.42 -8.57 -11.29
C ILE A 124 -4.06 -9.27 -11.20
N THR A 125 -3.03 -8.73 -11.86
CA THR A 125 -1.68 -9.29 -11.79
C THR A 125 -1.16 -9.34 -10.35
N ARG A 126 -1.29 -8.25 -9.59
CA ARG A 126 -0.88 -8.20 -8.18
C ARG A 126 -1.69 -9.15 -7.31
N ALA A 127 -2.99 -9.27 -7.55
CA ALA A 127 -3.85 -10.19 -6.83
C ALA A 127 -3.47 -11.65 -7.10
N VAL A 128 -3.20 -12.03 -8.36
CA VAL A 128 -2.72 -13.38 -8.72
C VAL A 128 -1.35 -13.68 -8.11
N LEU A 129 -0.46 -12.67 -8.05
CA LEU A 129 0.84 -12.82 -7.38
C LEU A 129 0.69 -13.11 -5.88
N ALA A 130 -0.25 -12.43 -5.22
CA ALA A 130 -0.49 -12.57 -3.78
C ALA A 130 -1.35 -13.80 -3.42
N LEU A 131 -2.10 -14.36 -4.37
CA LEU A 131 -2.97 -15.52 -4.14
C LEU A 131 -2.14 -16.78 -3.86
N ASP A 132 -2.40 -17.45 -2.74
CA ASP A 132 -1.67 -18.66 -2.29
C ASP A 132 -2.18 -19.99 -2.89
N ASP A 133 -3.22 -19.93 -3.73
CA ASP A 133 -3.82 -21.11 -4.35
C ASP A 133 -2.92 -21.72 -5.44
N SER A 134 -3.25 -22.93 -5.89
CA SER A 134 -2.58 -23.59 -7.04
C SER A 134 -2.62 -22.76 -8.34
N GLU A 135 -3.58 -21.85 -8.43
CA GLU A 135 -3.78 -20.91 -9.51
C GLU A 135 -3.00 -19.59 -9.35
N GLY A 136 -2.49 -19.32 -8.16
CA GLY A 136 -1.73 -18.13 -7.80
C GLY A 136 -0.22 -18.40 -7.69
N CYS A 137 0.51 -17.44 -7.13
CA CYS A 137 1.94 -17.58 -6.90
C CYS A 137 2.35 -17.67 -5.43
N GLY A 138 1.49 -17.24 -4.51
CA GLY A 138 1.80 -17.09 -3.09
C GLY A 138 3.02 -16.21 -2.81
N LEU A 139 3.26 -15.23 -3.68
CA LEU A 139 4.40 -14.31 -3.60
C LEU A 139 3.95 -12.99 -2.97
N ASN A 140 4.23 -12.81 -1.68
CA ASN A 140 4.09 -11.52 -1.04
C ASN A 140 5.24 -10.59 -1.46
N LEU A 141 4.99 -9.76 -2.48
CA LEU A 141 5.97 -8.82 -3.04
C LEU A 141 6.69 -7.97 -2.00
N ALA A 142 5.97 -7.55 -0.96
CA ALA A 142 6.51 -6.65 0.05
C ALA A 142 7.50 -7.41 0.98
N VAL A 143 7.23 -8.68 1.28
CA VAL A 143 8.14 -9.57 2.02
C VAL A 143 9.38 -9.89 1.19
N GLU A 144 9.21 -10.22 -0.09
CA GLU A 144 10.32 -10.54 -0.99
C GLU A 144 11.25 -9.35 -1.25
N GLN A 145 10.71 -8.13 -1.28
CA GLN A 145 11.49 -6.91 -1.33
C GLN A 145 12.24 -6.64 -0.03
N TYR A 146 11.60 -6.86 1.12
CA TYR A 146 12.22 -6.69 2.43
C TYR A 146 13.39 -7.65 2.64
N LYS A 147 13.23 -8.92 2.26
CA LYS A 147 14.29 -9.95 2.28
C LYS A 147 15.40 -9.72 1.24
N LYS A 148 15.26 -8.70 0.37
CA LYS A 148 16.18 -8.37 -0.74
C LYS A 148 16.32 -9.49 -1.78
N HIS A 149 15.34 -10.39 -1.87
CA HIS A 149 15.26 -11.35 -2.97
C HIS A 149 14.92 -10.61 -4.27
N ILE A 150 14.01 -9.64 -4.19
CA ILE A 150 13.68 -8.72 -5.28
C ILE A 150 14.17 -7.32 -4.90
N LEU A 151 14.94 -6.67 -5.78
CA LEU A 151 15.40 -5.29 -5.54
C LEU A 151 14.28 -4.26 -5.75
N ALA A 152 13.45 -4.49 -6.76
CA ALA A 152 12.31 -3.64 -7.07
C ALA A 152 11.27 -4.42 -7.86
N ALA A 153 9.99 -4.14 -7.62
CA ALA A 153 8.89 -4.67 -8.40
C ALA A 153 7.98 -3.51 -8.82
N PHE A 154 7.74 -3.35 -10.11
CA PHE A 154 6.93 -2.23 -10.63
C PHE A 154 6.17 -2.60 -11.90
N ALA A 155 5.05 -1.92 -12.12
CA ALA A 155 4.25 -2.03 -13.34
C ALA A 155 4.81 -1.17 -14.47
N PHE A 156 4.62 -1.59 -15.72
CA PHE A 156 5.04 -0.79 -16.87
C PHE A 156 3.99 0.27 -17.24
N HIS A 157 4.47 1.46 -17.60
CA HIS A 157 3.61 2.49 -18.17
C HIS A 157 3.30 2.22 -19.64
N TYR A 158 2.01 2.21 -19.98
CA TYR A 158 1.58 2.29 -21.36
C TYR A 158 1.73 3.73 -21.88
N LYS A 159 2.86 4.02 -22.52
CA LYS A 159 3.24 5.37 -22.97
C LYS A 159 2.21 6.10 -23.84
N PRO A 160 1.52 5.48 -24.82
CA PRO A 160 0.61 6.25 -25.66
C PRO A 160 -0.61 6.76 -24.89
N GLU A 161 -1.22 5.91 -24.04
CA GLU A 161 -2.32 6.31 -23.14
C GLU A 161 -1.86 7.38 -22.15
N GLN A 162 -0.68 7.19 -21.53
CA GLN A 162 -0.09 8.18 -20.62
C GLN A 162 0.04 9.57 -21.26
N ARG A 163 0.57 9.65 -22.49
CA ARG A 163 0.76 10.94 -23.18
C ARG A 163 -0.57 11.59 -23.53
N ALA A 164 -1.56 10.80 -23.94
CA ALA A 164 -2.91 11.29 -24.20
C ALA A 164 -3.53 11.87 -22.92
N LEU A 165 -3.45 11.15 -21.81
CA LEU A 165 -3.94 11.62 -20.51
C LEU A 165 -3.23 12.88 -20.02
N VAL A 166 -1.90 12.96 -20.16
CA VAL A 166 -1.15 14.17 -19.79
C VAL A 166 -1.59 15.36 -20.65
N ARG A 167 -1.78 15.17 -21.96
CA ARG A 167 -2.29 16.21 -22.84
C ARG A 167 -3.69 16.67 -22.40
N ASP A 168 -4.60 15.73 -22.19
CA ASP A 168 -6.03 16.03 -21.97
C ASP A 168 -6.30 16.54 -20.55
N ALA A 169 -5.63 15.99 -19.54
CA ALA A 169 -5.83 16.36 -18.14
C ALA A 169 -5.02 17.59 -17.71
N VAL A 170 -3.80 17.76 -18.24
CA VAL A 170 -2.92 18.87 -17.88
C VAL A 170 -3.03 19.98 -18.91
N TRP A 171 -2.64 19.72 -20.16
CA TRP A 171 -2.35 20.78 -21.12
C TRP A 171 -3.58 21.39 -21.79
N ASP A 172 -4.68 20.65 -21.94
CA ASP A 172 -5.85 21.12 -22.68
C ASP A 172 -6.49 22.35 -22.03
N GLN A 173 -6.64 22.33 -20.70
CA GLN A 173 -7.31 23.39 -19.94
C GLN A 173 -6.57 23.80 -18.65
N TRP A 174 -5.23 23.77 -18.64
CA TRP A 174 -4.42 24.17 -17.47
C TRP A 174 -4.75 25.59 -16.95
N TRP A 175 -5.25 26.47 -17.81
CA TRP A 175 -5.60 27.86 -17.49
C TRP A 175 -7.02 28.03 -16.93
N ASN A 176 -7.89 27.02 -17.04
CA ASN A 176 -9.29 27.13 -16.64
C ASN A 176 -9.49 26.58 -15.21
N PRO A 177 -9.73 27.43 -14.20
CA PRO A 177 -9.91 27.00 -12.82
C PRO A 177 -11.20 26.21 -12.56
N PHE A 178 -12.17 26.28 -13.49
CA PHE A 178 -13.43 25.56 -13.39
C PHE A 178 -13.45 24.28 -14.22
N TRP A 179 -12.33 23.94 -14.88
CA TRP A 179 -12.20 22.69 -15.62
C TRP A 179 -12.39 21.48 -14.70
N ASN A 180 -13.04 20.45 -15.24
CA ASN A 180 -13.11 19.14 -14.63
C ASN A 180 -12.22 18.22 -15.47
N PRO A 181 -10.99 17.91 -15.02
CA PRO A 181 -10.16 16.95 -15.74
C PRO A 181 -10.87 15.60 -15.82
N PRO A 182 -10.54 14.77 -16.82
CA PRO A 182 -11.17 13.47 -17.03
C PRO A 182 -10.75 12.48 -15.93
N PHE A 183 -11.38 12.58 -14.75
CA PHE A 183 -11.04 11.77 -13.58
C PHE A 183 -11.25 10.27 -13.82
N ASP A 184 -12.29 9.89 -14.57
CA ASP A 184 -12.57 8.48 -14.86
C ASP A 184 -11.46 7.86 -15.72
N SER A 185 -10.90 8.59 -16.69
CA SER A 185 -9.78 8.10 -17.49
C SER A 185 -8.48 8.03 -16.67
N LEU A 186 -8.32 8.96 -15.71
CA LEU A 186 -7.18 8.97 -14.80
C LEU A 186 -7.23 7.79 -13.83
N GLU A 187 -8.41 7.48 -13.29
CA GLU A 187 -8.65 6.32 -12.43
C GLU A 187 -8.39 5.01 -13.18
N ARG A 188 -8.89 4.86 -14.41
CA ARG A 188 -8.64 3.66 -15.24
C ARG A 188 -7.16 3.39 -15.52
N TYR A 189 -6.32 4.42 -15.47
CA TYR A 189 -4.88 4.33 -15.73
C TYR A 189 -4.03 4.21 -14.46
N LEU A 190 -4.26 5.08 -13.46
CA LEU A 190 -3.45 5.15 -12.24
C LEU A 190 -4.02 4.34 -11.07
N GLY A 191 -5.28 3.93 -11.16
CA GLY A 191 -6.04 3.36 -10.04
C GLY A 191 -6.82 4.42 -9.26
N SER A 192 -7.70 3.93 -8.40
CA SER A 192 -8.68 4.73 -7.66
C SER A 192 -8.07 5.58 -6.55
N GLU A 193 -7.01 5.13 -5.86
CA GLU A 193 -6.33 5.90 -4.81
C GLU A 193 -5.74 7.21 -5.35
N LEU A 194 -4.93 7.11 -6.41
CA LEU A 194 -4.33 8.26 -7.06
C LEU A 194 -5.40 9.11 -7.76
N GLY A 195 -6.40 8.48 -8.37
CA GLY A 195 -7.56 9.16 -8.92
C GLY A 195 -8.27 10.03 -7.87
N LEU A 196 -8.46 9.50 -6.66
CA LEU A 196 -9.12 10.20 -5.57
C LEU A 196 -8.31 11.40 -5.08
N TYR A 197 -6.98 11.25 -4.99
CA TYR A 197 -6.08 12.35 -4.67
C TYR A 197 -6.24 13.51 -5.67
N PHE A 198 -6.19 13.23 -6.98
CA PHE A 198 -6.35 14.29 -7.98
C PHE A 198 -7.76 14.89 -7.97
N ALA A 199 -8.79 14.08 -7.72
CA ALA A 199 -10.16 14.57 -7.55
C ALA A 199 -10.29 15.51 -6.34
N PHE A 200 -9.64 15.18 -5.22
CA PHE A 200 -9.58 16.03 -4.03
C PHE A 200 -8.90 17.36 -4.30
N VAL A 201 -7.70 17.33 -4.89
CA VAL A 201 -6.91 18.53 -5.17
C VAL A 201 -7.64 19.46 -6.13
N ALA A 202 -8.25 18.92 -7.20
CA ALA A 202 -9.03 19.72 -8.14
C ALA A 202 -10.28 20.32 -7.48
N TYR A 203 -10.95 19.57 -6.60
CA TYR A 203 -12.11 20.06 -5.85
C TYR A 203 -11.73 21.17 -4.85
N LEU A 204 -10.64 20.98 -4.11
CA LEU A 204 -10.08 21.97 -3.21
C LEU A 204 -9.69 23.25 -3.95
N GLY A 205 -8.97 23.13 -5.07
CA GLY A 205 -8.61 24.27 -5.92
C GLY A 205 -9.82 25.09 -6.36
N ARG A 206 -10.93 24.42 -6.73
CA ARG A 206 -12.18 25.08 -7.12
C ARG A 206 -12.83 25.83 -5.96
N LEU A 207 -12.91 25.22 -4.77
CA LEU A 207 -13.53 25.87 -3.61
C LEU A 207 -12.65 26.98 -3.01
N LEU A 208 -11.33 26.95 -3.22
CA LEU A 208 -10.44 28.04 -2.85
C LEU A 208 -10.71 29.32 -3.64
N TRP A 209 -11.26 29.26 -4.86
CA TRP A 209 -11.68 30.47 -5.59
C TRP A 209 -12.74 31.28 -4.86
N ILE A 210 -13.62 30.62 -4.10
CA ILE A 210 -14.61 31.31 -3.25
C ILE A 210 -13.88 32.10 -2.16
N VAL A 211 -12.90 31.49 -1.50
CA VAL A 211 -12.07 32.15 -0.48
C VAL A 211 -11.33 33.34 -1.07
N THR A 212 -10.71 33.16 -2.25
CA THR A 212 -9.99 34.22 -2.96
C THR A 212 -10.91 35.39 -3.30
N PHE A 213 -12.14 35.11 -3.76
CA PHE A 213 -13.13 36.14 -4.08
C PHE A 213 -13.48 37.01 -2.88
N PHE A 214 -13.65 36.43 -1.69
CA PHE A 214 -13.90 37.19 -0.46
C PHE A 214 -12.63 37.82 0.14
N GLY A 215 -11.47 37.19 -0.05
CA GLY A 215 -10.19 37.66 0.50
C GLY A 215 -9.62 38.87 -0.23
N ILE A 216 -9.78 38.96 -1.56
CA ILE A 216 -9.22 40.06 -2.36
C ILE A 216 -9.73 41.44 -1.90
N PRO A 217 -11.05 41.67 -1.70
CA PRO A 217 -11.55 42.97 -1.22
C PRO A 217 -11.00 43.34 0.16
N VAL A 218 -10.95 42.38 1.09
CA VAL A 218 -10.41 42.60 2.44
C VAL A 218 -8.94 43.00 2.35
N TYR A 219 -8.16 42.32 1.50
CA TYR A 219 -6.76 42.62 1.25
C TYR A 219 -6.56 44.00 0.59
N ILE A 220 -7.41 44.40 -0.35
CA ILE A 220 -7.36 45.73 -0.97
C ILE A 220 -7.64 46.83 0.07
N VAL A 221 -8.66 46.66 0.92
CA VAL A 221 -8.96 47.63 1.99
C VAL A 221 -7.78 47.76 2.96
N PHE A 222 -7.15 46.64 3.29
CA PHE A 222 -5.92 46.62 4.08
C PHE A 222 -4.77 47.40 3.40
N LEU A 223 -4.54 47.20 2.10
CA LEU A 223 -3.51 47.92 1.34
C LEU A 223 -3.77 49.43 1.25
N LEU A 224 -5.03 49.83 1.11
CA LEU A 224 -5.43 51.24 1.03
C LEU A 224 -5.37 51.96 2.39
N LYS A 225 -5.08 51.24 3.49
CA LYS A 225 -5.03 51.79 4.87
C LYS A 225 -6.29 52.59 5.22
N VAL A 226 -7.45 52.05 4.86
CA VAL A 226 -8.75 52.60 5.26
C VAL A 226 -8.89 52.48 6.79
N ASP A 227 -9.66 53.40 7.39
CA ASP A 227 -9.94 53.48 8.83
C ASP A 227 -9.91 52.13 9.57
N ASP A 228 -9.17 52.08 10.68
CA ASP A 228 -8.90 50.87 11.45
C ASP A 228 -10.17 50.15 11.89
N ARG A 229 -11.25 50.90 12.13
CA ARG A 229 -12.57 50.35 12.48
C ARG A 229 -13.16 49.51 11.35
N VAL A 230 -13.05 50.00 10.12
CA VAL A 230 -13.56 49.31 8.92
C VAL A 230 -12.74 48.06 8.65
N THR A 231 -11.41 48.19 8.71
CA THR A 231 -10.48 47.07 8.50
C THR A 231 -10.72 45.95 9.54
N SER A 232 -10.89 46.30 10.81
CA SER A 232 -11.17 45.33 11.87
C SER A 232 -12.51 44.62 11.70
N ALA A 233 -13.56 45.37 11.32
CA ALA A 233 -14.88 44.80 11.06
C ALA A 233 -14.87 43.81 9.87
N LEU A 234 -14.15 44.14 8.79
CA LEU A 234 -13.98 43.26 7.63
C LEU A 234 -13.18 42.00 7.96
N ASN A 235 -12.12 42.12 8.76
CA ASN A 235 -11.33 40.97 9.22
C ASN A 235 -12.18 40.01 10.07
N LEU A 236 -13.00 40.55 10.98
CA LEU A 236 -13.91 39.73 11.78
C LEU A 236 -14.93 39.01 10.88
N MET A 237 -15.54 39.73 9.94
CA MET A 237 -16.47 39.14 8.98
C MET A 237 -15.79 38.04 8.15
N TYR A 238 -14.58 38.27 7.65
CA TYR A 238 -13.81 37.29 6.90
C TYR A 238 -13.49 36.04 7.73
N SER A 239 -13.13 36.19 9.02
CA SER A 239 -12.86 35.05 9.90
C SER A 239 -14.07 34.12 10.07
N VAL A 240 -15.28 34.71 10.16
CA VAL A 240 -16.54 33.94 10.23
C VAL A 240 -16.80 33.22 8.91
N VAL A 241 -16.60 33.90 7.77
CA VAL A 241 -16.71 33.30 6.43
C VAL A 241 -15.73 32.14 6.26
N MET A 242 -14.49 32.27 6.74
CA MET A 242 -13.48 31.20 6.67
C MET A 242 -13.86 30.00 7.53
N GLY A 243 -14.37 30.22 8.74
CA GLY A 243 -14.89 29.15 9.59
C GLY A 243 -16.05 28.39 8.95
N LEU A 244 -17.00 29.13 8.37
CA LEU A 244 -18.13 28.56 7.63
C LEU A 244 -17.67 27.79 6.39
N TRP A 245 -16.79 28.39 5.59
CA TRP A 245 -16.23 27.77 4.38
C TRP A 245 -15.52 26.46 4.71
N SER A 246 -14.72 26.41 5.77
CA SER A 246 -14.00 25.20 6.20
C SER A 246 -14.96 24.06 6.54
N ALA A 247 -16.02 24.34 7.31
CA ALA A 247 -17.04 23.35 7.64
C ALA A 247 -17.81 22.86 6.40
N VAL A 248 -18.23 23.80 5.54
CA VAL A 248 -18.93 23.47 4.28
C VAL A 248 -18.05 22.67 3.33
N PHE A 249 -16.77 23.02 3.20
CA PHE A 249 -15.80 22.31 2.38
C PHE A 249 -15.71 20.83 2.77
N ILE A 250 -15.53 20.55 4.07
CA ILE A 250 -15.39 19.18 4.56
C ILE A 250 -16.66 18.37 4.30
N GLU A 251 -17.84 18.93 4.56
CA GLU A 251 -19.11 18.22 4.36
C GLU A 251 -19.42 17.96 2.88
N LEU A 252 -19.13 18.94 2.01
CA LEU A 252 -19.28 18.74 0.56
C LEU A 252 -18.27 17.72 0.03
N TRP A 253 -17.04 17.73 0.54
CA TRP A 253 -16.04 16.74 0.18
C TRP A 253 -16.47 15.33 0.60
N LYS A 254 -16.98 15.12 1.83
CA LYS A 254 -17.50 13.81 2.26
C LYS A 254 -18.59 13.28 1.32
N ARG A 255 -19.53 14.14 0.94
CA ARG A 255 -20.59 13.78 -0.02
C ARG A 255 -20.03 13.44 -1.40
N ARG A 256 -19.07 14.22 -1.88
CA ARG A 256 -18.42 13.99 -3.18
C ARG A 256 -17.56 12.73 -3.18
N ASN A 257 -16.85 12.47 -2.09
CA ASN A 257 -16.07 11.26 -1.87
C ASN A 257 -16.95 10.01 -1.93
N ALA A 258 -18.13 10.05 -1.29
CA ALA A 258 -19.10 8.95 -1.38
C ALA A 258 -19.61 8.72 -2.81
N ASP A 259 -19.91 9.78 -3.56
CA ASP A 259 -20.31 9.71 -4.98
C ASP A 259 -19.19 9.11 -5.86
N ILE A 260 -17.94 9.55 -5.65
CA ILE A 260 -16.78 9.02 -6.38
C ILE A 260 -16.55 7.55 -6.03
N ASN A 261 -16.61 7.17 -4.75
CA ASN A 261 -16.41 5.80 -4.32
C ASN A 261 -17.47 4.84 -4.88
N LEU A 262 -18.72 5.29 -4.99
CA LEU A 262 -19.78 4.53 -5.67
C LEU A 262 -19.52 4.41 -7.17
N ARG A 263 -19.11 5.50 -7.83
CA ARG A 263 -18.84 5.51 -9.28
C ARG A 263 -17.67 4.64 -9.69
N TRP A 264 -16.64 4.54 -8.84
CA TRP A 264 -15.43 3.75 -9.07
C TRP A 264 -15.47 2.37 -8.40
N GLY A 265 -16.50 2.07 -7.61
CA GLY A 265 -16.70 0.74 -7.01
C GLY A 265 -15.75 0.44 -5.85
N THR A 266 -15.15 1.46 -5.23
CA THR A 266 -14.15 1.32 -4.16
C THR A 266 -14.75 1.14 -2.76
N VAL A 267 -16.07 1.07 -2.64
CA VAL A 267 -16.80 1.01 -1.36
C VAL A 267 -16.37 -0.16 -0.45
N HIS A 268 -15.80 -1.23 -1.03
CA HIS A 268 -15.45 -2.44 -0.30
C HIS A 268 -13.94 -2.64 -0.09
N LEU A 269 -13.09 -1.78 -0.65
CA LEU A 269 -11.62 -1.95 -0.58
C LEU A 269 -11.08 -1.85 0.85
N ASP A 270 -11.74 -1.07 1.71
CA ASP A 270 -11.31 -0.85 3.10
C ASP A 270 -11.28 -2.14 3.94
N PHE A 271 -12.05 -3.17 3.59
CA PHE A 271 -12.12 -4.42 4.34
C PHE A 271 -11.02 -5.42 3.95
N ASP A 272 -10.62 -5.44 2.67
CA ASP A 272 -9.70 -6.46 2.15
C ASP A 272 -8.22 -6.10 2.43
N GLU A 273 -7.86 -4.81 2.46
CA GLU A 273 -6.48 -4.38 2.74
C GLU A 273 -6.12 -4.36 4.24
N ALA A 274 -7.10 -4.15 5.11
CA ALA A 274 -6.90 -3.99 6.56
C ALA A 274 -6.34 -5.25 7.25
N ASP A 275 -6.48 -6.43 6.62
CA ASP A 275 -6.09 -7.71 7.20
C ASP A 275 -4.69 -8.19 6.82
N SER A 276 -4.05 -7.57 5.83
CA SER A 276 -2.68 -7.95 5.44
C SER A 276 -1.65 -7.43 6.44
N ALA A 277 -0.74 -8.30 6.90
CA ALA A 277 0.35 -7.89 7.77
C ALA A 277 1.50 -7.27 6.96
N ARG A 278 2.03 -6.14 7.44
CA ARG A 278 3.23 -5.49 6.92
C ARG A 278 4.41 -6.46 7.00
N PRO A 279 5.33 -6.45 6.00
CA PRO A 279 6.53 -7.28 6.03
C PRO A 279 7.42 -7.06 7.26
N GLU A 280 7.48 -5.81 7.73
CA GLU A 280 8.29 -5.40 8.88
C GLU A 280 7.68 -5.84 10.21
N PHE A 281 6.42 -6.30 10.21
CA PHE A 281 5.74 -6.72 11.42
C PHE A 281 6.40 -7.98 11.98
N SER A 282 6.91 -7.85 13.20
CA SER A 282 7.61 -8.91 13.93
C SER A 282 6.80 -9.38 15.13
N GLY A 283 6.81 -10.68 15.42
CA GLY A 283 6.07 -11.23 16.54
C GLY A 283 6.33 -12.71 16.72
N ASP A 284 5.91 -13.23 17.86
CA ASP A 284 5.99 -14.65 18.16
C ASP A 284 4.90 -15.37 17.38
N LEU A 285 5.23 -16.45 16.67
CA LEU A 285 4.23 -17.26 15.96
C LEU A 285 3.33 -17.96 16.97
N MET A 286 2.05 -17.63 16.96
CA MET A 286 1.07 -18.12 17.92
C MET A 286 -0.17 -18.64 17.17
N ALA A 287 -0.75 -19.72 17.69
CA ALA A 287 -2.03 -20.23 17.20
C ALA A 287 -3.12 -19.20 17.51
N GLY A 288 -3.74 -18.67 16.46
CA GLY A 288 -4.77 -17.66 16.57
C GLY A 288 -4.91 -16.79 15.34
N PHE A 289 -5.95 -15.95 15.36
CA PHE A 289 -6.24 -15.01 14.30
C PHE A 289 -6.52 -13.62 14.87
N TYR A 290 -6.33 -12.62 14.02
CA TYR A 290 -6.69 -11.24 14.34
C TYR A 290 -8.16 -11.01 14.02
N PHE A 291 -8.86 -10.36 14.95
CA PHE A 291 -10.19 -9.83 14.77
C PHE A 291 -10.15 -8.32 15.02
N GLU A 292 -11.19 -7.58 14.62
CA GLU A 292 -11.24 -6.09 14.71
C GLU A 292 -10.81 -5.52 16.08
N ARG A 293 -11.04 -6.27 17.16
CA ARG A 293 -10.73 -5.85 18.55
C ARG A 293 -9.43 -6.41 19.12
N GLY A 294 -8.68 -7.22 18.37
CA GLY A 294 -7.40 -7.76 18.80
C GLY A 294 -7.15 -9.22 18.39
N PHE A 295 -6.08 -9.79 18.93
CA PHE A 295 -5.69 -11.17 18.64
C PHE A 295 -6.47 -12.16 19.51
N VAL A 296 -7.14 -13.12 18.89
CA VAL A 296 -7.83 -14.22 19.57
C VAL A 296 -6.88 -15.42 19.61
N LYS A 297 -6.45 -15.81 20.81
CA LYS A 297 -5.57 -16.96 21.02
C LYS A 297 -6.36 -18.25 20.87
N LEU A 298 -5.84 -19.19 20.09
CA LEU A 298 -6.39 -20.53 19.89
C LEU A 298 -5.54 -21.62 20.57
N GLU A 299 -4.63 -21.25 21.45
CA GLU A 299 -3.77 -22.19 22.19
C GLU A 299 -4.59 -23.18 23.01
N ASP A 300 -5.68 -22.73 23.62
CA ASP A 300 -6.58 -23.60 24.41
C ASP A 300 -7.24 -24.67 23.52
N LEU A 301 -7.57 -24.33 22.27
CA LEU A 301 -8.11 -25.29 21.31
C LEU A 301 -7.05 -26.28 20.85
N LEU A 302 -5.83 -25.80 20.57
CA LEU A 302 -4.71 -26.67 20.20
C LEU A 302 -4.41 -27.66 21.33
N ASP A 303 -4.28 -27.19 22.56
CA ASP A 303 -3.99 -28.03 23.72
C ASP A 303 -5.14 -29.03 23.99
N LYS A 304 -6.40 -28.64 23.73
CA LYS A 304 -7.55 -29.55 23.81
C LYS A 304 -7.48 -30.66 22.74
N ARG A 305 -7.17 -30.31 21.49
CA ARG A 305 -7.03 -31.28 20.38
C ARG A 305 -5.88 -32.26 20.63
N LEU A 306 -4.76 -31.77 21.13
CA LEU A 306 -3.63 -32.61 21.51
C LEU A 306 -3.98 -33.59 22.63
N LYS A 307 -4.80 -33.19 23.60
CA LYS A 307 -5.31 -34.09 24.65
C LYS A 307 -6.27 -35.14 24.09
N GLU A 308 -7.22 -34.75 23.25
CA GLU A 308 -8.14 -35.66 22.57
C GLU A 308 -7.36 -36.73 21.76
N GLU A 309 -6.29 -36.34 21.06
CA GLU A 309 -5.42 -37.27 20.32
C GLU A 309 -4.66 -38.22 21.26
N ALA A 310 -4.12 -37.70 22.37
CA ALA A 310 -3.40 -38.51 23.35
C ALA A 310 -4.32 -39.53 24.05
N GLU A 311 -5.55 -39.12 24.37
CA GLU A 311 -6.58 -40.00 24.94
C GLU A 311 -7.02 -41.07 23.95
N ALA A 312 -7.23 -40.72 22.67
CA ALA A 312 -7.55 -41.69 21.62
C ALA A 312 -6.45 -42.74 21.45
N LYS A 313 -5.18 -42.32 21.44
CA LYS A 313 -4.01 -43.23 21.40
C LYS A 313 -3.88 -44.11 22.64
N ALA A 314 -4.31 -43.64 23.81
CA ALA A 314 -4.29 -44.42 25.04
C ALA A 314 -5.40 -45.49 25.09
N ILE A 315 -6.56 -45.22 24.45
CA ILE A 315 -7.70 -46.15 24.41
C ILE A 315 -7.49 -47.25 23.37
N MET A 316 -6.78 -46.97 22.27
CA MET A 316 -6.45 -47.94 21.22
C MET A 316 -4.93 -48.02 21.02
N PRO A 317 -4.22 -48.88 21.78
CA PRO A 317 -2.81 -49.13 21.49
C PRO A 317 -2.72 -49.84 20.13
N GLU A 318 -2.04 -49.22 19.16
CA GLU A 318 -1.94 -49.75 17.79
C GLU A 318 -1.43 -51.20 17.78
N GLU A 319 -2.27 -52.11 17.29
CA GLU A 319 -1.79 -53.36 16.69
C GLU A 319 -1.14 -53.02 15.34
N GLY A 320 0.19 -53.11 15.30
CA GLY A 320 0.99 -53.46 14.13
C GLY A 320 0.63 -52.81 12.79
N GLY A 321 1.25 -51.67 12.51
CA GLY A 321 1.84 -51.36 11.21
C GLY A 321 0.90 -51.27 10.00
N ARG A 322 0.41 -50.05 9.73
CA ARG A 322 0.16 -49.60 8.35
C ARG A 322 0.46 -48.12 8.24
N ASN A 323 1.39 -47.79 7.35
CA ASN A 323 1.76 -46.41 7.02
C ASN A 323 0.58 -45.74 6.30
N ASP A 324 -0.32 -45.12 7.05
CA ASP A 324 -1.43 -44.32 6.50
C ASP A 324 -1.03 -42.83 6.35
N ALA A 325 0.26 -42.55 6.14
CA ALA A 325 0.78 -41.19 5.96
C ALA A 325 0.43 -40.57 4.59
N ASP A 326 -0.13 -41.33 3.65
CA ASP A 326 -0.28 -40.89 2.25
C ASP A 326 -1.73 -40.63 1.79
N THR A 327 -2.76 -40.75 2.65
CA THR A 327 -4.18 -40.72 2.20
C THR A 327 -5.03 -39.53 2.63
N CYS A 328 -4.54 -38.59 3.45
CA CYS A 328 -5.32 -37.41 3.85
C CYS A 328 -4.81 -36.07 3.29
N ALA A 329 -3.80 -36.07 2.41
CA ALA A 329 -3.23 -34.83 1.85
C ALA A 329 -3.97 -34.30 0.61
N ALA A 330 -5.08 -34.91 0.18
CA ALA A 330 -5.70 -34.61 -1.11
C ALA A 330 -6.94 -33.71 -1.07
N ASP A 331 -7.62 -33.56 0.06
CA ASP A 331 -8.90 -32.83 0.10
C ASP A 331 -8.97 -31.92 1.33
N ASN A 332 -8.47 -30.69 1.18
CA ASN A 332 -8.97 -29.44 1.82
C ASN A 332 -7.87 -28.37 1.76
N ALA A 333 -7.74 -27.73 0.60
CA ALA A 333 -6.91 -26.53 0.38
C ALA A 333 -7.79 -25.26 0.37
N ASN A 334 -8.74 -25.15 1.30
CA ASN A 334 -9.69 -24.03 1.35
C ASN A 334 -9.92 -23.59 2.80
N THR A 335 -8.85 -23.14 3.46
CA THR A 335 -8.97 -22.33 4.67
C THR A 335 -7.80 -21.35 4.69
N HIS A 336 -8.07 -20.07 4.94
CA HIS A 336 -7.15 -18.94 4.85
C HIS A 336 -5.78 -19.19 5.53
N ASP A 337 -4.79 -19.60 4.74
CA ASP A 337 -3.37 -19.65 5.15
C ASP A 337 -2.80 -18.22 5.14
N VAL A 338 -2.91 -17.50 6.27
CA VAL A 338 -2.40 -16.12 6.42
C VAL A 338 -0.87 -16.07 6.65
N VAL A 339 -0.14 -17.16 6.38
CA VAL A 339 1.32 -17.18 6.49
C VAL A 339 1.93 -17.98 5.34
N ALA A 340 2.58 -17.25 4.42
CA ALA A 340 3.39 -17.82 3.35
C ALA A 340 4.29 -18.94 3.89
N GLN A 341 4.33 -20.08 3.18
CA GLN A 341 5.10 -21.28 3.51
C GLN A 341 6.58 -21.02 3.85
N ASP A 342 7.15 -19.89 3.42
CA ASP A 342 8.54 -19.48 3.64
C ASP A 342 8.83 -18.87 5.01
N ASP A 343 7.84 -18.29 5.68
CA ASP A 343 8.06 -17.71 7.00
C ASP A 343 8.29 -18.79 8.06
N VAL A 344 7.79 -20.01 7.82
CA VAL A 344 8.07 -21.17 8.68
C VAL A 344 9.45 -21.76 8.38
N ALA A 345 9.92 -21.72 7.13
CA ALA A 345 11.22 -22.27 6.73
C ALA A 345 12.42 -21.46 7.23
N GLU A 346 12.23 -20.16 7.54
CA GLU A 346 13.28 -19.30 8.08
C GLU A 346 13.14 -19.09 9.60
N ALA A 347 11.91 -19.12 10.14
CA ALA A 347 11.71 -19.18 11.59
C ALA A 347 12.27 -20.48 12.20
N THR A 348 12.26 -21.60 11.46
CA THR A 348 12.83 -22.88 11.95
C THR A 348 14.29 -22.80 12.35
N VAL A 349 15.06 -21.80 11.91
CA VAL A 349 16.50 -21.71 12.23
C VAL A 349 16.77 -21.35 13.71
N VAL A 350 15.79 -20.77 14.45
CA VAL A 350 15.93 -20.45 15.90
C VAL A 350 14.68 -20.85 16.72
N LEU A 351 13.77 -21.66 16.17
CA LEU A 351 12.63 -22.16 16.94
C LEU A 351 13.06 -23.32 17.84
N SER A 352 12.63 -23.29 19.11
CA SER A 352 12.85 -24.40 20.02
C SER A 352 12.17 -25.67 19.48
N GLU A 353 12.66 -26.87 19.80
CA GLU A 353 12.02 -28.13 19.38
C GLU A 353 10.54 -28.20 19.76
N ARG A 354 10.18 -27.53 20.86
CA ARG A 354 8.80 -27.38 21.32
C ARG A 354 7.95 -26.54 20.37
N ASP A 355 8.50 -25.48 19.81
CA ASP A 355 7.75 -24.61 18.90
C ASP A 355 7.55 -25.28 17.54
N ARG A 356 8.55 -26.03 17.06
CA ARG A 356 8.43 -26.83 15.82
C ARG A 356 7.32 -27.87 15.92
N SER A 357 7.27 -28.63 17.03
CA SER A 357 6.21 -29.63 17.24
C SER A 357 4.83 -28.99 17.38
N ARG A 358 4.71 -27.79 17.97
CA ARG A 358 3.45 -27.03 18.00
C ARG A 358 3.03 -26.56 16.61
N ILE A 359 3.96 -26.09 15.78
CA ILE A 359 3.66 -25.67 14.39
C ILE A 359 3.16 -26.86 13.57
N GLU A 360 3.82 -28.02 13.68
CA GLU A 360 3.38 -29.24 13.02
C GLU A 360 1.99 -29.70 13.51
N ALA A 361 1.71 -29.58 14.80
CA ALA A 361 0.39 -29.87 15.36
C ALA A 361 -0.69 -28.90 14.84
N CYS A 362 -0.40 -27.60 14.78
CA CYS A 362 -1.33 -26.60 14.22
C CYS A 362 -1.67 -26.91 12.76
N ARG A 363 -0.68 -27.26 11.93
CA ARG A 363 -0.91 -27.68 10.53
C ARG A 363 -1.78 -28.93 10.46
N ARG A 364 -1.54 -29.92 11.32
CA ARG A 364 -2.30 -31.17 11.35
C ARG A 364 -3.78 -30.94 11.71
N PHE A 365 -4.05 -29.99 12.60
CA PHE A 365 -5.40 -29.69 13.06
C PHE A 365 -6.08 -28.53 12.31
N ASP A 366 -5.46 -28.01 11.25
CA ASP A 366 -5.93 -26.85 10.49
C ASP A 366 -6.24 -25.62 11.37
N ILE A 367 -5.33 -25.32 12.31
CA ILE A 367 -5.46 -24.17 13.21
C ILE A 367 -4.63 -23.00 12.65
N PRO A 368 -5.25 -21.84 12.39
CA PRO A 368 -4.54 -20.69 11.82
C PRO A 368 -3.47 -20.20 12.80
N MET A 369 -2.29 -19.88 12.26
CA MET A 369 -1.17 -19.36 13.03
C MET A 369 -0.75 -18.02 12.46
N ASN A 370 -0.53 -17.04 13.34
CA ASN A 370 -0.18 -15.69 12.95
C ASN A 370 0.91 -15.12 13.87
N LYS A 371 1.71 -14.20 13.36
CA LYS A 371 2.68 -13.45 14.19
C LYS A 371 1.90 -12.65 15.23
N TYR A 372 2.22 -12.81 16.50
CA TYR A 372 1.56 -12.13 17.62
C TYR A 372 2.52 -11.15 18.29
N TYR A 373 2.05 -9.92 18.47
CA TYR A 373 2.74 -8.92 19.29
C TYR A 373 1.85 -8.47 20.45
N PRO A 374 2.30 -8.54 21.71
CA PRO A 374 1.49 -8.17 22.87
C PRO A 374 1.02 -6.72 22.82
N SER A 375 -0.30 -6.50 22.96
CA SER A 375 -0.91 -5.17 22.95
C SER A 375 -0.39 -4.27 24.08
N SER A 376 -0.10 -4.83 25.26
CA SER A 376 0.45 -4.09 26.40
C SER A 376 1.85 -3.52 26.14
N LYS A 377 2.71 -4.27 25.44
CA LYS A 377 4.03 -3.78 25.00
C LYS A 377 3.85 -2.67 23.98
N ARG A 378 2.96 -2.86 23.00
CA ARG A 378 2.66 -1.85 21.97
C ARG A 378 2.16 -0.54 22.58
N THR A 379 1.18 -0.58 23.48
CA THR A 379 0.64 0.63 24.13
C THR A 379 1.72 1.37 24.91
N ARG A 380 2.64 0.68 25.59
CA ARG A 380 3.77 1.34 26.26
C ARG A 380 4.68 2.05 25.28
N THR A 381 5.02 1.41 24.16
CA THR A 381 5.83 2.03 23.12
C THR A 381 5.11 3.22 22.47
N MET A 382 3.80 3.12 22.22
CA MET A 382 2.96 4.22 21.71
C MET A 382 2.89 5.42 22.67
N ILE A 383 2.92 5.18 23.99
CA ILE A 383 2.96 6.29 24.96
C ILE A 383 4.32 6.97 24.91
N VAL A 384 5.42 6.20 24.84
CA VAL A 384 6.78 6.75 24.75
C VAL A 384 6.95 7.53 23.46
N SER A 385 6.45 7.03 22.34
CA SER A 385 6.47 7.75 21.06
C SER A 385 5.66 9.03 21.11
N ALA A 386 4.45 9.00 21.65
CA ALA A 386 3.62 10.20 21.82
C ALA A 386 4.30 11.25 22.71
N LEU A 387 4.99 10.85 23.78
CA LEU A 387 5.77 11.79 24.59
C LEU A 387 6.95 12.39 23.81
N LEU A 388 7.62 11.59 22.99
CA LEU A 388 8.73 12.04 22.16
C LEU A 388 8.26 12.97 21.02
N THR A 389 7.08 12.72 20.44
CA THR A 389 6.48 13.58 19.42
C THR A 389 6.11 14.94 20.01
N VAL A 390 5.49 14.96 21.18
CA VAL A 390 5.17 16.19 21.92
C VAL A 390 6.43 16.95 22.30
N PHE A 391 7.46 16.26 22.79
CA PHE A 391 8.75 16.88 23.10
C PHE A 391 9.37 17.56 21.88
N PHE A 392 9.42 16.87 20.73
CA PHE A 392 9.94 17.45 19.49
C PHE A 392 9.11 18.66 19.04
N ALA A 393 7.78 18.59 19.13
CA ALA A 393 6.91 19.73 18.81
C ALA A 393 7.20 20.94 19.72
N VAL A 394 7.40 20.72 21.02
CA VAL A 394 7.78 21.78 21.97
C VAL A 394 9.15 22.38 21.61
N CYS A 395 10.13 21.55 21.25
CA CYS A 395 11.44 22.03 20.78
C CYS A 395 11.33 22.86 19.50
N ALA A 396 10.49 22.46 18.54
CA ALA A 396 10.26 23.21 17.31
C ALA A 396 9.62 24.57 17.59
N VAL A 397 8.61 24.62 18.47
CA VAL A 397 7.99 25.87 18.92
C VAL A 397 9.01 26.75 19.66
N ALA A 398 9.80 26.18 20.56
CA ALA A 398 10.84 26.91 21.28
C ALA A 398 11.88 27.52 20.33
N ALA A 399 12.32 26.77 19.31
CA ALA A 399 13.25 27.28 18.30
C ALA A 399 12.66 28.48 17.53
N GLN A 400 11.37 28.43 17.19
CA GLN A 400 10.67 29.57 16.56
C GLN A 400 10.54 30.77 17.50
N VAL A 401 10.20 30.55 18.77
CA VAL A 401 10.10 31.63 19.78
C VAL A 401 11.46 32.29 20.01
N VAL A 402 12.54 31.51 20.08
CA VAL A 402 13.91 32.02 20.18
C VAL A 402 14.25 32.90 18.97
N LEU A 403 13.93 32.45 17.76
CA LEU A 403 14.18 33.25 16.55
C LEU A 403 13.37 34.56 16.55
N LEU A 404 12.14 34.54 17.04
CA LEU A 404 11.34 35.76 17.19
C LEU A 404 11.93 36.71 18.24
N TYR A 405 12.45 36.18 19.34
CA TYR A 405 13.06 36.97 20.41
C TYR A 405 14.35 37.67 19.93
N PHE A 406 15.21 36.95 19.20
CA PHE A 406 16.48 37.49 18.67
C PHE A 406 16.33 38.18 17.32
N ARG A 407 15.10 38.37 16.82
CA ARG A 407 14.86 38.95 15.49
C ARG A 407 15.48 40.34 15.36
N ASP A 408 15.30 41.18 16.36
CA ASP A 408 15.77 42.57 16.33
C ASP A 408 17.29 42.64 16.46
N ASP A 409 17.89 41.82 17.32
CA ASP A 409 19.35 41.66 17.47
C ASP A 409 20.02 41.18 16.17
N ILE A 410 19.34 40.30 15.41
CA ILE A 410 19.84 39.79 14.12
C ILE A 410 19.80 40.87 13.03
N VAL A 411 18.89 41.84 13.12
CA VAL A 411 18.70 42.89 12.11
C VAL A 411 19.48 44.17 12.46
N GLU A 412 19.90 44.32 13.72
CA GLU A 412 20.67 45.47 14.18
C GLU A 412 22.00 45.63 13.42
N GLY A 413 22.24 46.82 12.85
CA GLY A 413 23.47 47.14 12.13
C GLY A 413 23.52 46.68 10.66
N LEU A 414 22.47 46.05 10.13
CA LEU A 414 22.40 45.58 8.74
C LEU A 414 21.54 46.51 7.86
N PRO A 415 21.74 46.50 6.52
CA PRO A 415 20.92 47.26 5.58
C PRO A 415 19.46 46.79 5.60
N PRO A 416 18.48 47.63 5.22
CA PRO A 416 17.05 47.29 5.25
C PRO A 416 16.67 46.06 4.42
N ALA A 417 17.47 45.69 3.42
CA ALA A 417 17.31 44.44 2.67
C ALA A 417 17.52 43.18 3.53
N ALA A 418 18.26 43.29 4.64
CA ALA A 418 18.52 42.19 5.57
C ALA A 418 17.31 41.86 6.48
N ALA A 419 16.20 42.61 6.41
CA ALA A 419 14.96 42.28 7.11
C ALA A 419 14.36 40.92 6.69
N ILE A 420 14.81 40.37 5.55
CA ILE A 420 14.44 39.04 5.04
C ILE A 420 15.24 37.93 5.74
N LEU A 421 16.39 38.26 6.36
CA LEU A 421 17.33 37.29 6.95
C LEU A 421 16.70 36.42 8.04
N PRO A 422 15.94 36.94 9.02
CA PRO A 422 15.26 36.09 10.01
C PRO A 422 14.25 35.12 9.36
N GLY A 423 13.59 35.55 8.29
CA GLY A 423 12.68 34.69 7.51
C GLY A 423 13.41 33.55 6.79
N LEU A 424 14.59 33.83 6.22
CA LEU A 424 15.45 32.81 5.60
C LEU A 424 15.97 31.82 6.64
N ILE A 425 16.45 32.32 7.79
CA ILE A 425 16.92 31.47 8.90
C ILE A 425 15.78 30.55 9.37
N ASN A 426 14.57 31.09 9.55
CA ASN A 426 13.40 30.30 9.91
C ASN A 426 13.09 29.22 8.85
N GLY A 427 13.17 29.56 7.57
CA GLY A 427 13.01 28.59 6.47
C GLY A 427 14.03 27.46 6.54
N VAL A 428 15.31 27.76 6.79
CA VAL A 428 16.36 26.76 6.98
C VAL A 428 16.09 25.89 8.20
N ILE A 429 15.69 26.49 9.34
CA ILE A 429 15.32 25.76 10.56
C ILE A 429 14.17 24.79 10.27
N ILE A 430 13.12 25.22 9.56
CA ILE A 430 11.99 24.37 9.20
C ILE A 430 12.44 23.17 8.36
N VAL A 431 13.25 23.38 7.33
CA VAL A 431 13.74 22.28 6.46
C VAL A 431 14.59 21.29 7.26
N VAL A 432 15.48 21.78 8.13
CA VAL A 432 16.30 20.92 9.00
C VAL A 432 15.42 20.14 9.97
N LEU A 433 14.47 20.81 10.63
CA LEU A 433 13.54 20.16 11.55
C LEU A 433 12.69 19.11 10.84
N ASP A 434 12.19 19.38 9.64
CA ASP A 434 11.38 18.44 8.86
C ASP A 434 12.18 17.18 8.48
N ILE A 435 13.44 17.33 8.03
CA ILE A 435 14.32 16.18 7.76
C ILE A 435 14.58 15.37 9.04
N THR A 436 14.91 16.05 10.14
CA THR A 436 15.17 15.36 11.42
C THR A 436 13.92 14.65 11.95
N TRP A 437 12.75 15.28 11.80
CA TRP A 437 11.46 14.71 12.17
C TRP A 437 11.10 13.53 11.28
N GLY A 438 11.36 13.59 9.97
CA GLY A 438 11.15 12.48 9.06
C GLY A 438 11.93 11.23 9.51
N ILE A 439 13.23 11.38 9.79
CA ILE A 439 14.07 10.27 10.26
C ILE A 439 13.57 9.75 11.62
N LEU A 440 13.30 10.67 12.55
CA LEU A 440 12.89 10.33 13.92
C LEU A 440 11.51 9.64 13.92
N SER A 441 10.53 10.17 13.20
CA SER A 441 9.17 9.65 13.13
C SER A 441 9.13 8.26 12.47
N THR A 442 9.91 8.01 11.41
CA THR A 442 10.05 6.66 10.85
C THR A 442 10.66 5.70 11.88
N TRP A 443 11.72 6.10 12.57
CA TRP A 443 12.34 5.26 13.61
C TRP A 443 11.37 4.94 14.77
N ILE A 444 10.62 5.94 15.23
CA ILE A 444 9.60 5.81 16.27
C ILE A 444 8.50 4.84 15.81
N THR A 445 7.95 5.06 14.62
CA THR A 445 6.84 4.28 14.07
C THR A 445 7.24 2.82 13.86
N ASN A 446 8.46 2.56 13.38
CA ASN A 446 8.98 1.20 13.20
C ASN A 446 9.16 0.49 14.56
N ARG A 447 9.49 1.23 15.62
CA ARG A 447 9.60 0.69 16.98
C ARG A 447 8.24 0.32 17.59
N GLU A 448 7.16 0.98 17.18
CA GLU A 448 5.79 0.65 17.60
C GLU A 448 5.30 -0.69 17.04
N ASN A 449 5.92 -1.20 15.97
CA ASN A 449 5.66 -2.50 15.37
C ASN A 449 4.17 -2.69 14.99
N HIS A 450 3.70 -1.85 14.07
CA HIS A 450 2.34 -1.89 13.54
C HIS A 450 2.14 -3.10 12.62
N ARG A 451 0.95 -3.72 12.70
CA ARG A 451 0.58 -4.86 11.86
C ARG A 451 0.16 -4.40 10.46
N SER A 452 -0.78 -3.46 10.37
CA SER A 452 -1.31 -2.91 9.11
C SER A 452 -1.02 -1.44 8.99
#